data_AF-A0A2V9BPB2-F1
#
_entry.id   AF-A0A2V9BPB2-F1
#
_cell.length_a   1.000
_cell.length_b   1.000
_cell.length_c   1.000
_cell.angle_alpha   90.00
_cell.angle_beta   90.00
_cell.angle_gamma   90.00
#
_symmetry.space_group_name_H-M   'P 1'
#
loop_
_entity.id
_entity.type
_entity.pdbx_description
1 polymer ?
#
loop_
_entity_poly.entity_id
_entity_poly.type
_entity_poly.pdbx_seq_one_letter_code
_entity_poly.pdbx_strand_id
1 'polypeptide(L)'
;MDSSAGRPRVAFLEWLEPIYIGGHWVPEMIHCAGGEDALGTVGKASFRVPLQEVVEAEPEVLLIAPCGYAAKQARSEYESLELPGQWNAIPAVRNNRVYALNANSYFSRPGPRLVTGIEIVAKVLQPTVAVSAEAESAILPIPSRGAAARAASI
;
A
#
# COMPACT_ATOMS: atom_id res chain seq x y z
N MET A 1 11.20 -20.02 -12.52
CA MET A 1 11.10 -18.86 -11.60
C MET A 1 11.46 -17.67 -12.43
N ASP A 2 10.46 -16.87 -12.82
CA ASP A 2 10.66 -15.75 -13.74
C ASP A 2 11.34 -14.61 -13.00
N SER A 3 12.67 -14.56 -13.11
CA SER A 3 13.51 -13.48 -12.57
C SER A 3 13.61 -12.29 -13.54
N SER A 4 12.70 -12.15 -14.52
CA SER A 4 12.75 -11.08 -15.53
C SER A 4 11.70 -9.97 -15.36
N ALA A 5 10.74 -10.12 -14.44
CA ALA A 5 9.85 -9.03 -14.10
C ALA A 5 10.57 -8.05 -13.15
N GLY A 6 10.57 -6.75 -13.49
CA GLY A 6 11.10 -5.69 -12.63
C GLY A 6 10.44 -5.65 -11.25
N ARG A 7 10.99 -4.84 -10.34
CA ARG A 7 10.38 -4.65 -9.01
C ARG A 7 8.98 -4.04 -9.16
N PRO A 8 7.94 -4.57 -8.49
CA PRO A 8 6.61 -3.97 -8.56
C PRO A 8 6.63 -2.52 -8.08
N ARG A 9 5.98 -1.63 -8.82
CA ARG A 9 5.81 -0.22 -8.43
C ARG A 9 4.79 -0.12 -7.30
N VAL A 10 5.16 0.52 -6.20
CA VAL A 10 4.35 0.62 -4.98
C VAL A 10 4.09 2.10 -4.68
N ALA A 11 2.84 2.44 -4.39
CA ALA A 11 2.52 3.72 -3.76
C ALA A 11 2.09 3.49 -2.31
N PHE A 12 2.73 4.19 -1.38
CA PHE A 12 2.38 4.17 0.04
C PHE A 12 1.67 5.47 0.42
N LEU A 13 0.38 5.37 0.73
CA LEU A 13 -0.44 6.52 1.12
C LEU A 13 -0.52 6.58 2.65
N GLU A 14 0.19 7.54 3.24
CA GLU A 14 0.23 7.76 4.70
C GLU A 14 -0.90 8.66 5.21
N TRP A 15 -1.65 9.27 4.29
CA TRP A 15 -2.91 9.97 4.51
C TRP A 15 -3.67 10.05 3.19
N LEU A 16 -5.00 10.15 3.24
CA LEU A 16 -5.85 10.07 2.04
C LEU A 16 -6.53 11.40 1.67
N GLU A 17 -6.87 12.23 2.65
CA GLU A 17 -7.47 13.54 2.41
C GLU A 17 -6.83 14.62 3.29
N PRO A 18 -5.93 15.46 2.74
CA PRO A 18 -5.34 15.33 1.41
C PRO A 18 -4.37 14.13 1.30
N ILE A 19 -4.06 13.68 0.08
CA ILE A 19 -3.15 12.55 -0.12
C ILE A 19 -1.73 12.93 0.29
N TYR A 20 -1.14 12.14 1.18
CA TYR A 20 0.28 12.19 1.52
C TYR A 20 0.98 10.89 1.12
N ILE A 21 2.17 11.03 0.53
CA ILE A 21 3.06 9.93 0.19
C ILE A 21 4.04 9.69 1.34
N GLY A 22 4.18 8.41 1.70
CA GLY A 22 5.11 7.96 2.73
C GLY A 22 6.56 8.30 2.38
N GLY A 23 7.24 9.01 3.29
CA GLY A 23 8.66 9.30 3.19
C GLY A 23 9.50 8.55 4.22
N HIS A 24 10.60 9.17 4.62
CA HIS A 24 11.55 8.72 5.64
C HIS A 24 12.12 7.34 5.30
N TRP A 25 11.84 6.33 6.12
CA TRP A 25 12.31 4.96 5.93
C TRP A 25 11.35 4.11 5.08
N VAL A 26 10.14 4.58 4.79
CA VAL A 26 9.13 3.78 4.05
C VAL A 26 9.60 3.39 2.65
N PRO A 27 10.18 4.29 1.83
CA PRO A 27 10.70 3.89 0.51
C PRO A 27 11.82 2.84 0.60
N GLU A 28 12.64 2.89 1.66
CA GLU A 28 13.69 1.90 1.91
C GLU A 28 13.11 0.55 2.34
N MET A 29 12.05 0.55 3.17
CA MET A 29 11.32 -0.67 3.51
C MET A 29 10.74 -1.34 2.27
N ILE A 30 10.14 -0.56 1.36
CA ILE A 30 9.59 -1.06 0.09
C ILE A 30 10.71 -1.67 -0.77
N HIS A 31 11.85 -0.99 -0.86
CA HIS A 31 13.02 -1.50 -1.58
C HIS A 31 13.51 -2.84 -1.03
N CYS A 32 13.65 -2.93 0.30
CA CYS A 32 14.05 -4.16 1.00
C CYS A 32 13.05 -5.30 0.82
N ALA A 33 11.76 -4.98 0.72
CA ALA A 33 10.69 -5.94 0.43
C ALA A 33 10.64 -6.41 -1.04
N GLY A 34 11.50 -5.86 -1.91
CA GLY A 34 11.56 -6.22 -3.33
C GLY A 34 10.64 -5.39 -4.23
N GLY A 35 10.13 -4.26 -3.76
CA GLY A 35 9.37 -3.29 -4.54
C GLY A 35 10.16 -2.05 -4.90
N GLU A 36 9.55 -1.16 -5.66
CA GLU A 36 10.06 0.17 -5.96
C GLU A 36 8.99 1.19 -5.56
N ASP A 37 9.34 2.15 -4.70
CA ASP A 37 8.42 3.23 -4.36
C ASP A 37 8.25 4.15 -5.57
N ALA A 38 7.02 4.30 -6.05
CA ALA A 38 6.71 5.01 -7.28
C ALA A 38 6.75 6.54 -7.12
N LEU A 39 6.74 7.04 -5.88
CA LEU A 39 6.58 8.48 -5.58
C LEU A 39 7.55 8.93 -4.47
N GLY A 40 7.71 8.13 -3.42
CA GLY A 40 8.54 8.43 -2.26
C GLY A 40 10.03 8.46 -2.58
N THR A 41 10.80 9.14 -1.72
CA THR A 41 12.26 9.16 -1.81
C THR A 41 12.87 8.83 -0.46
N VAL A 42 13.84 7.91 -0.43
CA VAL A 42 14.53 7.47 0.79
C VAL A 42 15.08 8.68 1.56
N GLY A 43 14.77 8.74 2.87
CA GLY A 43 15.24 9.76 3.78
C GLY A 43 14.59 11.14 3.61
N LYS A 44 13.68 11.34 2.64
CA LYS A 44 12.94 12.61 2.49
C LYS A 44 11.65 12.57 3.29
N ALA A 45 11.26 13.71 3.86
CA ALA A 45 10.01 13.80 4.58
C ALA A 45 8.82 13.45 3.67
N SER A 46 7.76 12.95 4.29
CA SER A 46 6.49 12.73 3.62
C SER A 46 5.91 14.03 3.07
N PHE A 47 5.20 13.95 1.95
CA PHE A 47 4.75 15.12 1.22
C PHE A 47 3.37 14.91 0.62
N ARG A 48 2.66 16.02 0.43
CA ARG A 48 1.34 16.04 -0.17
C ARG A 48 1.45 15.99 -1.70
N VAL A 49 0.58 15.22 -2.33
CA VAL A 49 0.42 15.18 -3.80
C VAL A 49 -1.04 15.36 -4.19
N PRO A 50 -1.34 15.91 -5.38
CA PRO A 50 -2.65 15.77 -6.00
C PRO A 50 -2.89 14.30 -6.39
N LEU A 51 -4.17 13.92 -6.44
CA LEU A 51 -4.59 12.58 -6.85
C LEU A 51 -4.06 12.18 -8.23
N GLN A 52 -3.97 13.15 -9.14
CA GLN A 52 -3.46 12.95 -10.50
C GLN A 52 -2.05 12.35 -10.51
N GLU A 53 -1.15 12.80 -9.62
CA GLU A 53 0.22 12.27 -9.54
C GLU A 53 0.23 10.80 -9.11
N VAL A 54 -0.70 10.36 -8.26
CA VAL A 54 -0.84 8.94 -7.89
C VAL A 54 -1.33 8.11 -9.08
N VAL A 55 -2.23 8.66 -9.90
CA VAL A 55 -2.72 8.00 -11.10
C VAL A 55 -1.61 7.85 -12.15
N GLU A 56 -0.86 8.92 -12.39
CA GLU A 56 0.26 8.95 -13.36
C GLU A 56 1.46 8.12 -12.91
N ALA A 57 1.64 7.92 -11.61
CA ALA A 57 2.63 7.00 -11.08
C ALA A 57 2.31 5.53 -11.35
N GLU A 58 1.10 5.21 -11.83
CA GLU A 58 0.67 3.86 -12.23
C GLU A 58 1.12 2.74 -11.25
N PRO A 59 0.88 2.88 -9.93
CA PRO A 59 1.34 1.88 -8.98
C PRO A 59 0.65 0.54 -9.23
N GLU A 60 1.44 -0.54 -9.17
CA GLU A 60 0.98 -1.92 -9.27
C GLU A 60 0.48 -2.46 -7.92
N VAL A 61 0.90 -1.83 -6.82
CA VAL A 61 0.44 -2.08 -5.45
C VAL A 61 0.18 -0.77 -4.74
N LEU A 62 -0.97 -0.68 -4.07
CA LEU A 62 -1.35 0.48 -3.29
C LEU A 62 -1.46 0.10 -1.80
N LEU A 63 -0.65 0.74 -0.97
CA LEU A 63 -0.62 0.52 0.47
C LEU A 63 -1.29 1.70 1.17
N ILE A 64 -2.38 1.43 1.87
CA ILE A 64 -3.19 2.42 2.59
C ILE A 64 -2.82 2.33 4.07
N ALA A 65 -2.08 3.31 4.56
CA ALA A 65 -1.57 3.30 5.92
C ALA A 65 -1.61 4.70 6.57
N PRO A 66 -2.81 5.28 6.78
CA PRO A 66 -2.96 6.53 7.51
C PRO A 66 -2.28 6.50 8.88
N CYS A 67 -1.45 7.51 9.17
CA CYS A 67 -0.75 7.59 10.45
C CYS A 67 -1.74 7.51 11.63
N GLY A 68 -1.41 6.70 12.64
CA GLY A 68 -2.26 6.49 13.81
C GLY A 68 -3.40 5.47 13.64
N TYR A 69 -3.65 4.97 12.43
CA TYR A 69 -4.76 4.04 12.17
C TYR A 69 -4.32 2.58 12.26
N ALA A 70 -5.22 1.73 12.76
CA ALA A 70 -5.18 0.30 12.54
C ALA A 70 -5.72 -0.05 11.14
N ALA A 71 -5.37 -1.24 10.61
CA ALA A 71 -5.75 -1.65 9.25
C ALA A 71 -7.26 -1.55 8.97
N LYS A 72 -8.13 -1.91 9.93
CA LYS A 72 -9.58 -1.78 9.76
C LYS A 72 -10.04 -0.33 9.59
N GLN A 73 -9.47 0.60 10.36
CA GLN A 73 -9.77 2.03 10.25
C GLN A 73 -9.26 2.58 8.91
N ALA A 74 -8.05 2.20 8.51
CA ALA A 74 -7.46 2.57 7.23
C ALA A 74 -8.31 2.11 6.03
N ARG A 75 -8.86 0.88 6.10
CA ARG A 75 -9.79 0.38 5.08
C ARG A 75 -11.08 1.19 5.06
N SER A 76 -11.72 1.41 6.21
CA SER A 76 -12.97 2.17 6.29
C SER A 76 -12.82 3.59 5.78
N GLU A 77 -11.71 4.25 6.11
CA GLU A 77 -11.36 5.58 5.57
C GLU A 77 -11.33 5.53 4.03
N TYR A 78 -10.52 4.63 3.46
CA TYR A 78 -10.42 4.48 2.01
C TYR A 78 -11.75 4.16 1.33
N GLU A 79 -12.56 3.28 1.92
CA GLU A 79 -13.86 2.89 1.37
C GLU A 79 -14.89 4.03 1.41
N SER A 80 -14.77 4.95 2.38
CA SER A 80 -15.65 6.13 2.50
C SER A 80 -15.36 7.25 1.50
N LEU A 81 -14.16 7.26 0.90
CA LEU A 81 -13.78 8.32 -0.03
C LEU A 81 -14.55 8.23 -1.35
N GLU A 82 -15.00 9.40 -1.83
CA GLU A 82 -15.54 9.57 -3.17
C GLU A 82 -14.39 9.79 -4.16
N LEU A 83 -13.72 8.70 -4.52
CA LEU A 83 -12.59 8.75 -5.45
C LEU A 83 -13.07 8.92 -6.90
N PRO A 84 -12.46 9.83 -7.69
CA PRO A 84 -12.86 10.08 -9.07
C PRO A 84 -12.62 8.86 -9.95
N GLY A 85 -13.34 8.77 -11.08
CA GLY A 85 -13.31 7.61 -11.96
C GLY A 85 -11.90 7.18 -12.42
N GLN A 86 -11.00 8.15 -12.62
CA GLN A 86 -9.58 7.91 -12.97
C GLN A 86 -8.81 7.09 -11.92
N TRP A 87 -9.23 7.11 -10.65
CA TRP A 87 -8.62 6.28 -9.62
C TRP A 87 -8.78 4.78 -9.93
N ASN A 88 -9.90 4.41 -10.55
CA ASN A 88 -10.13 3.03 -10.98
C ASN A 88 -9.25 2.61 -12.17
N ALA A 89 -8.53 3.54 -12.81
CA ALA A 89 -7.58 3.22 -13.87
C ALA A 89 -6.22 2.75 -13.33
N ILE A 90 -5.91 3.04 -12.05
CA ILE A 90 -4.66 2.64 -11.39
C ILE A 90 -4.49 1.11 -11.46
N PRO A 91 -3.33 0.58 -11.88
CA PRO A 91 -3.11 -0.86 -12.00
C PRO A 91 -3.41 -1.63 -10.70
N ALA A 92 -2.98 -1.11 -9.55
CA ALA A 92 -3.28 -1.69 -8.23
C ALA A 92 -4.78 -1.85 -7.98
N VAL A 93 -5.58 -0.83 -8.32
CA VAL A 93 -7.04 -0.85 -8.10
C VAL A 93 -7.71 -1.85 -9.04
N ARG A 94 -7.33 -1.83 -10.33
CA ARG A 94 -7.87 -2.76 -11.35
C ARG A 94 -7.58 -4.22 -11.02
N ASN A 95 -6.41 -4.49 -10.46
CA ASN A 95 -5.93 -5.84 -10.18
C ASN A 95 -6.17 -6.30 -8.74
N ASN A 96 -6.98 -5.56 -7.96
CA ASN A 96 -7.28 -5.84 -6.54
C ASN A 96 -6.02 -5.97 -5.66
N ARG A 97 -4.99 -5.16 -5.93
CA ARG A 97 -3.75 -5.07 -5.15
C ARG A 97 -3.73 -3.81 -4.28
N VAL A 98 -4.82 -3.59 -3.55
CA VAL A 98 -4.97 -2.49 -2.59
C VAL A 98 -5.05 -3.10 -1.18
N TYR A 99 -4.23 -2.62 -0.26
CA TYR A 99 -4.10 -3.20 1.07
C TYR A 99 -4.12 -2.12 2.14
N ALA A 100 -4.97 -2.27 3.15
CA ALA A 100 -4.96 -1.46 4.35
C ALA A 100 -4.00 -2.05 5.39
N LEU A 101 -3.14 -1.22 5.97
CA LEU A 101 -2.10 -1.62 6.91
C LEU A 101 -2.24 -0.88 8.24
N ASN A 102 -1.72 -1.48 9.32
CA ASN A 102 -1.60 -0.83 10.62
C ASN A 102 -0.36 0.07 10.67
N ALA A 103 -0.53 1.33 10.25
CA ALA A 103 0.55 2.31 10.18
C ALA A 103 1.22 2.54 11.55
N ASN A 104 0.40 2.72 12.59
CA ASN A 104 0.87 3.05 13.93
C ASN A 104 1.80 1.97 14.51
N SER A 105 1.60 0.70 14.13
CA SER A 105 2.40 -0.40 14.63
C SER A 105 3.69 -0.64 13.84
N TYR A 106 3.64 -0.50 12.51
CA TYR A 106 4.69 -1.03 11.63
C TYR A 106 5.39 0.02 10.77
N PHE A 107 4.82 1.22 10.59
CA PHE A 107 5.31 2.19 9.60
C PHE A 107 5.54 3.60 10.16
N SER A 108 4.90 3.98 11.27
CA SER A 108 4.99 5.35 11.81
C SER A 108 6.10 5.57 12.85
N ARG A 109 6.89 4.56 13.22
CA ARG A 109 7.96 4.68 14.23
C ARG A 109 9.23 3.94 13.80
N PRO A 110 10.42 4.55 13.93
CA PRO A 110 11.68 3.89 13.60
C PRO A 110 12.10 2.97 14.76
N GLY A 111 11.76 1.69 14.68
CA GLY A 111 12.04 0.72 15.74
C GLY A 111 12.06 -0.73 15.26
N PRO A 112 12.18 -1.71 16.15
CA PRO A 112 12.37 -3.13 15.77
C PRO A 112 11.26 -3.69 14.87
N ARG A 113 10.03 -3.17 15.01
CA ARG A 113 8.86 -3.59 14.21
C ARG A 113 8.92 -3.15 12.74
N LEU A 114 9.91 -2.36 12.33
CA LEU A 114 10.17 -2.10 10.91
C LEU A 114 10.47 -3.40 10.15
N VAL A 115 11.11 -4.39 10.79
CA VAL A 115 11.36 -5.70 10.16
C VAL A 115 10.03 -6.38 9.83
N THR A 116 9.08 -6.41 10.77
CA THR A 116 7.73 -6.91 10.52
C THR A 116 7.02 -6.10 9.44
N GLY A 117 7.21 -4.78 9.40
CA GLY A 117 6.70 -3.93 8.32
C GLY A 117 7.25 -4.31 6.93
N ILE A 118 8.55 -4.63 6.83
CA ILE A 118 9.18 -5.11 5.60
C ILE A 118 8.60 -6.47 5.20
N GLU A 119 8.41 -7.38 6.15
CA GLU A 119 7.77 -8.69 5.90
C GLU A 119 6.34 -8.53 5.38
N ILE A 120 5.54 -7.64 5.97
CA ILE A 120 4.17 -7.33 5.51
C ILE A 120 4.20 -6.90 4.03
N VAL A 121 5.09 -5.95 3.69
CA VAL A 121 5.22 -5.49 2.30
C VAL A 121 5.70 -6.62 1.40
N ALA A 122 6.73 -7.38 1.81
CA ALA A 122 7.26 -8.48 1.02
C ALA A 122 6.19 -9.52 0.68
N LYS A 123 5.33 -9.88 1.64
CA LYS A 123 4.23 -10.82 1.46
C LYS A 123 3.18 -10.31 0.48
N VAL A 124 2.87 -9.01 0.51
CA VAL A 124 1.96 -8.37 -0.46
C VAL A 124 2.55 -8.31 -1.87
N LEU A 125 3.86 -8.07 -1.98
CA LEU A 125 4.54 -8.00 -3.27
C LEU A 125 4.74 -9.39 -3.88
N GLN A 126 5.05 -10.39 -3.05
CA GLN A 126 5.44 -11.74 -3.43
C GLN A 126 4.67 -12.76 -2.57
N PRO A 127 3.43 -13.17 -2.95
CA PRO A 127 2.57 -14.01 -2.10
C PRO A 127 3.18 -15.35 -1.66
N THR A 128 4.15 -15.86 -2.42
CA THR A 128 4.87 -17.11 -2.14
C THR A 128 5.99 -16.98 -1.12
N VAL A 129 6.39 -15.76 -0.74
CA VAL A 129 7.43 -15.55 0.28
C VAL A 129 6.89 -15.96 1.66
N ALA A 130 7.73 -16.65 2.43
CA ALA A 130 7.45 -16.99 3.82
C ALA A 130 7.81 -15.79 4.71
N VAL A 131 6.94 -15.46 5.64
CA VAL A 131 7.09 -14.35 6.60
C VAL A 131 6.61 -14.80 7.98
N SER A 132 6.79 -13.97 9.00
CA SER A 132 6.20 -14.26 10.31
C SER A 132 4.67 -14.32 10.25
N ALA A 133 4.07 -15.12 11.15
CA ALA A 133 2.62 -15.18 11.29
C ALA A 133 2.01 -13.82 11.67
N GLU A 134 2.76 -12.99 12.40
CA GLU A 134 2.34 -11.62 12.71
C GLU A 134 2.17 -10.80 11.43
N ALA A 135 3.19 -10.79 10.56
CA ALA A 135 3.16 -10.06 9.29
C ALA A 135 2.01 -10.54 8.39
N GLU A 136 1.80 -11.85 8.29
CA GLU A 136 0.73 -12.40 7.47
C GLU A 136 -0.67 -11.98 7.98
N SER A 137 -0.86 -11.98 9.29
CA SER A 137 -2.13 -11.58 9.93
C SER A 137 -2.43 -10.07 9.84
N ALA A 138 -1.41 -9.25 9.57
CA ALA A 138 -1.51 -7.79 9.55
C ALA A 138 -1.97 -7.22 8.19
N ILE A 139 -2.10 -8.06 7.16
CA ILE A 139 -2.49 -7.65 5.80
C ILE A 139 -4.01 -7.67 5.66
N LEU A 140 -4.60 -6.52 5.35
CA LEU A 140 -6.04 -6.42 5.09
C LEU A 140 -6.30 -5.97 3.64
N PRO A 141 -6.69 -6.88 2.73
CA PRO A 141 -7.03 -6.51 1.36
C PRO A 141 -8.27 -5.60 1.29
N ILE A 142 -8.29 -4.69 0.31
CA ILE A 142 -9.44 -3.87 -0.06
C ILE A 142 -9.88 -4.28 -1.48
N PRO A 143 -11.01 -4.98 -1.65
CA PRO A 143 -11.48 -5.38 -2.97
C PRO A 143 -11.94 -4.15 -3.77
N SER A 144 -11.72 -4.15 -5.09
CA SER A 144 -12.29 -3.11 -5.95
C SER A 144 -13.82 -3.16 -5.91
N ARG A 145 -14.47 -1.97 -5.95
CA ARG A 145 -15.94 -1.87 -5.94
C ARG A 145 -16.60 -2.68 -7.07
N GLY A 146 -15.93 -2.81 -8.22
CA GLY A 146 -16.38 -3.65 -9.35
C GLY A 146 -16.27 -5.15 -9.12
N ALA A 147 -15.38 -5.62 -8.24
CA ALA A 147 -15.30 -7.02 -7.84
C ALA A 147 -16.32 -7.37 -6.74
N ALA A 148 -16.54 -6.45 -5.77
CA ALA A 148 -17.53 -6.62 -4.72
C ALA A 148 -18.96 -6.80 -5.26
N ALA A 149 -19.33 -6.05 -6.30
CA ALA A 149 -20.64 -6.18 -6.96
C ALA A 149 -20.86 -7.54 -7.66
N ARG A 150 -19.79 -8.18 -8.17
CA ARG A 150 -19.86 -9.52 -8.80
C ARG A 150 -19.99 -10.64 -7.77
N ALA A 151 -19.34 -10.50 -6.61
CA ALA A 151 -19.43 -11.49 -5.54
C ALA A 151 -20.80 -11.50 -4.83
N ALA A 152 -21.50 -10.36 -4.79
CA ALA A 152 -22.84 -10.24 -4.22
C ALA A 152 -23.98 -10.69 -5.17
N SER A 153 -23.65 -11.15 -6.38
CA SER A 153 -24.60 -11.61 -7.40
C SER A 153 -24.59 -13.14 -7.58
N ILE A 154 -23.95 -13.89 -6.67
CA ILE A 154 -23.84 -15.36 -6.68
C ILE A 154 -24.44 -15.91 -5.39
#